data_AF-A0A7K4D4E5-F1
#
_entry.id   AF-A0A7K4D4E5-F1
#
_cell.length_a   1.000
_cell.length_b   1.000
_cell.length_c   1.000
_cell.angle_alpha   90.00
_cell.angle_beta   90.00
_cell.angle_gamma   90.00
#
_symmetry.space_group_name_H-M   'P 1'
#
loop_
_entity.id
_entity.type
_entity.pdbx_description
1 polymer ?
#
loop_
_entity_poly.entity_id
_entity_poly.type
_entity_poly.pdbx_seq_one_letter_code
_entity_poly.pdbx_strand_id
1 'polypeptide(L)'
;MTASEHLALPNAAQVREGVVAFRIAAHIGDTLKYGLRAEDKMLAQYRKARDWENQFRLAIDGNRAKEVHLPNETKTCSMCGKYCAIAIMKDYLK
;
A
#
# COMPACT_ATOMS: atom_id res chain seq x y z
N MET A 1 3.07 -20.31 1.96
CA MET A 1 2.51 -20.57 3.30
C MET A 1 1.32 -19.66 3.51
N THR A 2 0.22 -20.22 3.98
CA THR A 2 -0.95 -19.45 4.45
C THR A 2 -0.89 -19.29 5.96
N ALA A 3 -1.76 -18.47 6.56
CA ALA A 3 -1.83 -18.34 8.02
C ALA A 3 -2.18 -19.66 8.74
N SER A 4 -2.78 -20.62 8.02
CA SER A 4 -3.15 -21.94 8.58
C SER A 4 -2.06 -23.00 8.46
N GLU A 5 -0.87 -22.67 7.95
CA GLU A 5 0.21 -23.64 7.81
C GLU A 5 0.48 -24.33 9.16
N HIS A 6 0.50 -25.67 9.15
CA HIS A 6 0.62 -26.53 10.34
C HIS A 6 -0.51 -26.42 11.38
N LEU A 7 -1.61 -25.71 11.09
CA LEU A 7 -2.74 -25.53 12.01
C LEU A 7 -4.04 -26.14 11.46
N ALA A 8 -4.38 -25.89 10.19
CA ALA A 8 -5.63 -26.35 9.57
C ALA A 8 -5.63 -26.19 8.04
N LEU A 9 -6.72 -26.61 7.38
CA LEU A 9 -6.99 -26.21 5.99
C LEU A 9 -7.33 -24.70 5.93
N PRO A 10 -6.78 -23.95 4.96
CA PRO A 10 -7.04 -22.52 4.86
C PRO A 10 -8.44 -22.24 4.26
N ASN A 11 -9.08 -21.18 4.75
CA ASN A 11 -10.25 -20.60 4.10
C ASN A 11 -9.83 -19.64 2.96
N ALA A 12 -10.80 -19.17 2.17
CA ALA A 12 -10.55 -18.31 1.01
C ALA A 12 -9.82 -17.00 1.36
N ALA A 13 -10.11 -16.40 2.53
CA ALA A 13 -9.43 -15.18 2.97
C ALA A 13 -7.95 -15.45 3.30
N GLN A 14 -7.66 -16.55 3.98
CA GLN A 14 -6.29 -16.95 4.33
C GLN A 14 -5.46 -17.32 3.10
N VAL A 15 -6.09 -17.91 2.07
CA VAL A 15 -5.45 -18.13 0.77
C VAL A 15 -5.08 -16.80 0.12
N ARG A 16 -6.02 -15.85 0.07
CA ARG A 16 -5.81 -14.52 -0.50
C ARG A 16 -4.68 -13.77 0.21
N GLU A 17 -4.67 -13.76 1.54
CA GLU A 17 -3.61 -13.13 2.34
C GLU A 17 -2.25 -13.76 2.08
N GLY A 18 -2.17 -15.09 2.05
CA GLY A 18 -0.93 -15.81 1.73
C GLY A 18 -0.39 -15.46 0.33
N VAL A 19 -1.26 -15.36 -0.68
CA VAL A 19 -0.87 -14.96 -2.04
C VAL A 19 -0.37 -13.52 -2.07
N VAL A 20 -1.07 -12.58 -1.41
CA VAL A 20 -0.64 -11.17 -1.34
C VAL A 20 0.73 -11.07 -0.66
N ALA A 21 0.93 -11.76 0.46
CA ALA A 21 2.21 -11.78 1.18
C ALA A 21 3.35 -12.30 0.30
N PHE A 22 3.13 -13.40 -0.44
CA PHE A 22 4.12 -13.94 -1.37
C PHE A 22 4.39 -13.00 -2.56
N ARG A 23 3.38 -12.31 -3.09
CA ARG A 23 3.57 -11.31 -4.16
C ARG A 23 4.44 -10.14 -3.69
N ILE A 24 4.27 -9.69 -2.45
CA ILE A 24 5.12 -8.67 -1.83
C ILE A 24 6.57 -9.18 -1.71
N ALA A 25 6.77 -10.40 -1.19
CA ALA A 25 8.09 -10.99 -1.04
C ALA A 25 8.81 -11.16 -2.39
N ALA A 26 8.11 -11.64 -3.41
CA ALA A 26 8.63 -11.77 -4.77
C ALA A 26 9.03 -10.41 -5.35
N HIS A 27 8.19 -9.38 -5.18
CA HIS A 27 8.50 -8.03 -5.61
C HIS A 27 9.74 -7.45 -4.90
N ILE A 28 9.91 -7.68 -3.60
CA ILE A 28 11.13 -7.29 -2.87
C ILE A 28 12.36 -7.97 -3.47
N GLY A 29 12.28 -9.29 -3.73
CA GLY A 29 13.36 -10.04 -4.37
C GLY A 29 13.71 -9.50 -5.76
N ASP A 30 12.70 -9.19 -6.57
CA ASP A 30 12.88 -8.59 -7.90
C ASP A 30 13.53 -7.20 -7.80
N THR A 31 13.11 -6.38 -6.84
CA THR A 31 13.69 -5.04 -6.64
C THR A 31 15.16 -5.10 -6.23
N LEU A 32 15.55 -6.07 -5.40
CA LEU A 32 16.96 -6.28 -5.05
C LEU A 32 17.79 -6.79 -6.23
N LYS A 33 17.21 -7.66 -7.06
CA LYS A 33 17.93 -8.31 -8.16
C LYS A 33 18.03 -7.44 -9.41
N TYR A 34 16.97 -6.71 -9.74
CA TYR A 34 16.82 -5.98 -11.00
C TYR A 34 16.71 -4.46 -10.82
N GLY A 35 16.65 -3.98 -9.58
CA GLY A 35 16.49 -2.56 -9.26
C GLY A 35 15.04 -2.12 -9.11
N LEU A 36 14.86 -0.87 -8.69
CA LEU A 36 13.56 -0.27 -8.42
C LEU A 36 12.74 -0.13 -9.70
N ARG A 37 11.48 -0.57 -9.67
CA ARG A 37 10.58 -0.44 -10.82
C ARG A 37 10.01 0.97 -10.91
N ALA A 38 9.62 1.38 -12.11
CA ALA A 38 9.01 2.70 -12.33
C ALA A 38 7.69 2.83 -11.56
N GLU A 39 6.95 1.73 -11.43
CA GLU A 39 5.67 1.63 -10.72
C GLU A 39 5.82 1.95 -9.22
N ASP A 40 6.91 1.54 -8.59
CA ASP A 40 7.16 1.84 -7.17
C ASP A 40 7.33 3.35 -6.95
N LYS A 41 8.06 4.00 -7.87
CA LYS A 41 8.24 5.45 -7.88
C LYS A 41 6.92 6.16 -8.18
N MET A 42 6.12 5.67 -9.11
CA MET A 42 4.78 6.20 -9.40
C MET A 42 3.86 6.09 -8.17
N LEU A 43 3.87 4.96 -7.47
CA LEU A 43 3.09 4.77 -6.25
C LEU A 43 3.48 5.78 -5.17
N ALA A 44 4.79 6.04 -4.99
CA ALA A 44 5.28 7.06 -4.08
C ALA A 44 4.86 8.48 -4.49
N GLN A 45 4.79 8.77 -5.80
CA GLN A 45 4.29 10.05 -6.31
C GLN A 45 2.80 10.22 -6.03
N TYR A 46 1.97 9.18 -6.22
CA TYR A 46 0.54 9.24 -5.87
C TYR A 46 0.34 9.45 -4.37
N ARG A 47 1.14 8.80 -3.50
CA ARG A 47 1.15 9.05 -2.05
C ARG A 47 1.48 10.51 -1.71
N LYS A 48 2.51 11.09 -2.36
CA LYS A 48 2.88 12.50 -2.18
C LYS A 48 1.75 13.43 -2.61
N ALA A 49 1.08 13.12 -3.72
CA ALA A 49 -0.03 13.90 -4.25
C ALA A 49 -1.32 13.74 -3.44
N ARG A 50 -1.44 12.67 -2.64
CA ARG A 50 -2.68 12.20 -2.00
C ARG A 50 -3.75 11.83 -3.03
N ASP A 51 -3.30 11.26 -4.15
CA ASP A 51 -4.13 10.67 -5.20
C ASP A 51 -4.48 9.23 -4.80
N TRP A 52 -5.51 9.11 -3.97
CA TRP A 52 -5.92 7.84 -3.39
C TRP A 52 -6.40 6.84 -4.45
N GLU A 53 -7.13 7.31 -5.46
CA GLU A 53 -7.68 6.46 -6.52
C GLU A 53 -6.56 5.77 -7.30
N ASN A 54 -5.57 6.53 -7.77
CA ASN A 54 -4.44 5.94 -8.48
C ASN A 54 -3.51 5.15 -7.55
N GLN A 55 -3.37 5.56 -6.29
CA GLN A 55 -2.63 4.79 -5.29
C GLN A 55 -3.26 3.40 -5.08
N PHE A 56 -4.59 3.31 -4.95
CA PHE A 56 -5.27 2.02 -4.80
C PHE A 56 -5.16 1.20 -6.07
N ARG A 57 -5.34 1.81 -7.24
CA ARG A 57 -5.23 1.12 -8.53
C ARG A 57 -3.87 0.48 -8.75
N LEU A 58 -2.79 1.13 -8.28
CA LEU A 58 -1.41 0.65 -8.48
C LEU A 58 -0.91 -0.28 -7.35
N ALA A 59 -1.61 -0.34 -6.21
CA ALA A 59 -1.20 -1.19 -5.10
C ALA A 59 -1.31 -2.69 -5.45
N ILE A 60 -0.41 -3.52 -4.88
CA ILE A 60 -0.44 -4.99 -5.02
C ILE A 60 -1.82 -5.57 -4.64
N ASP A 61 -2.46 -4.95 -3.63
CA ASP A 61 -3.81 -5.22 -3.19
C ASP A 61 -4.60 -3.92 -2.99
N GLY A 62 -5.08 -3.36 -4.10
CA GLY A 62 -5.85 -2.12 -4.13
C GLY A 62 -7.19 -2.18 -3.39
N ASN A 63 -7.89 -3.31 -3.46
CA ASN A 63 -9.19 -3.47 -2.79
C ASN A 63 -9.02 -3.38 -1.28
N ARG A 64 -8.03 -4.09 -0.72
CA ARG A 64 -7.74 -4.02 0.71
C ARG A 64 -7.28 -2.63 1.13
N ALA A 65 -6.46 -1.96 0.31
CA ALA A 65 -6.03 -0.59 0.59
C ALA A 65 -7.23 0.39 0.64
N LYS A 66 -8.21 0.21 -0.25
CA LYS A 66 -9.45 1.00 -0.29
C LYS A 66 -10.33 0.73 0.92
N GLU A 67 -10.47 -0.53 1.35
CA GLU A 67 -11.24 -0.91 2.55
C GLU A 67 -10.67 -0.27 3.84
N VAL A 68 -9.34 -0.20 3.94
CA VAL A 68 -8.66 0.33 5.13
C VAL A 68 -8.63 1.87 5.14
N HIS A 69 -8.74 2.52 3.98
CA HIS A 69 -8.70 3.96 3.89
C HIS A 69 -10.00 4.60 4.40
N LEU A 70 -9.90 5.27 5.55
CA LEU A 70 -10.99 6.05 6.13
C LEU A 70 -10.84 7.54 5.78
N PRO A 71 -11.83 8.14 5.07
CA PRO A 71 -11.81 9.57 4.75
C PRO A 71 -11.82 10.45 6.01
N ASN A 72 -11.27 11.66 5.90
CA ASN A 72 -11.36 12.70 6.92
C ASN A 72 -11.47 14.09 6.29
N GLU A 73 -11.76 15.11 7.11
CA GLU A 73 -11.96 16.49 6.66
C GLU A 73 -10.69 17.15 6.09
N THR A 74 -9.52 16.69 6.50
CA THR A 74 -8.23 17.33 6.19
C THR A 74 -7.63 16.90 4.85
N LYS A 75 -8.34 16.09 4.05
CA LYS A 75 -7.84 15.51 2.77
C LYS A 75 -6.50 14.77 2.92
N THR A 76 -6.20 14.26 4.12
CA THR A 76 -5.04 13.40 4.43
C THR A 76 -5.54 12.04 4.91
N CYS A 77 -4.66 11.12 5.32
CA CYS A 77 -5.13 9.90 6.00
C CYS A 77 -5.58 10.18 7.43
N SER A 78 -6.51 9.38 7.94
CA SER A 78 -7.06 9.48 9.31
C SER A 78 -6.00 9.35 10.41
N MET A 79 -4.83 8.78 10.12
CA MET A 79 -3.78 8.55 11.10
C MET A 79 -3.14 9.85 11.62
N CYS A 80 -2.86 10.84 10.75
CA CYS A 80 -2.24 12.11 11.17
C CYS A 80 -3.19 13.33 11.08
N GLY A 81 -4.21 13.27 10.22
CA GLY A 81 -5.10 14.40 9.98
C GLY A 81 -4.33 15.69 9.63
N LYS A 82 -4.62 16.76 10.37
CA LYS A 82 -4.00 18.10 10.19
C LYS A 82 -2.47 18.13 10.38
N TYR A 83 -1.89 17.13 11.05
CA TYR A 83 -0.44 17.04 11.30
C TYR A 83 0.29 16.16 10.28
N CYS A 84 -0.31 15.92 9.11
CA CYS A 84 0.32 15.12 8.06
C CYS A 84 1.65 15.73 7.58
N ALA A 85 2.75 15.02 7.81
CA ALA A 85 4.10 15.46 7.42
C ALA A 85 4.22 15.77 5.92
N ILE A 86 3.59 14.98 5.05
CA ILE A 86 3.59 15.20 3.59
C ILE A 86 2.87 16.50 3.23
N ALA A 87 1.77 16.81 3.91
CA ALA A 87 1.02 18.05 3.70
C ALA A 87 1.86 19.26 4.10
N ILE A 88 2.39 19.21 5.33
CA ILE A 88 3.24 20.26 5.90
C ILE A 88 4.46 20.50 4.99
N MET A 89 5.18 19.44 4.63
CA MET A 89 6.35 19.54 3.77
C MET A 89 6.04 20.15 2.40
N LYS A 90 4.87 19.87 1.82
CA LYS A 90 4.43 20.50 0.56
C LYS A 90 4.22 22.02 0.71
N ASP A 91 3.74 22.46 1.87
CA ASP A 91 3.50 23.88 2.12
C ASP A 91 4.81 24.67 2.34
N TYR A 92 5.84 24.03 2.88
CA TYR A 92 7.17 24.62 3.11
C TYR A 92 8.11 24.55 1.90
N LEU A 93 8.07 23.48 1.10
CA LEU A 93 8.95 23.28 -0.06
C LEU A 93 8.39 23.88 -1.37
N LYS A 94 7.68 25.01 -1.28
CA LYS A 94 7.12 25.70 -2.47
C LYS A 94 8.20 26.19 -3.42
#